data_AF-A0A2S5BCC3-F1
#
_entry.id   AF-A0A2S5BCC3-F1
#
_cell.length_a   1.000
_cell.length_b   1.000
_cell.length_c   1.000
_cell.angle_alpha   90.00
_cell.angle_beta   90.00
_cell.angle_gamma   90.00
#
_symmetry.space_group_name_H-M   'P 1'
#
loop_
_entity.id
_entity.type
_entity.pdbx_description
1 polymer ?
#
loop_
_entity_poly.entity_id
_entity_poly.type
_entity_poly.pdbx_seq_one_letter_code
_entity_poly.pdbx_strand_id
1 'polypeptide(L)'
;MPSSIASSYGRDGLESRRSSEFSIQTHETDSSSVGGPPCEYEDSWSSLKNATESLVDRLIRQRRQDEIALEAWSARCRTLEEEVARLADLLHRTEIERDAIVTKPPAPDRPSPGSPTLPPRARAVAAPLPVIDPTKAMSRQSPPPCNAFYLVGHCDVPRCRYEHRYALTPEQVEEMRRGAKHHVCNAIKFGNECPDGDACIFGHFCPRGPTCGRERCSFDDSQHRALPSPRPVVRRR
;
A
#
# COMPACT_ATOMS: atom_id res chain seq x y z
N MET A 1 17.66 33.36 -32.59
CA MET A 1 19.09 33.04 -32.41
C MET A 1 19.23 32.24 -31.13
N PRO A 2 19.39 30.92 -31.26
CA PRO A 2 20.63 30.34 -30.75
C PRO A 2 21.31 29.44 -31.79
N SER A 3 22.62 29.62 -31.88
CA SER A 3 23.56 28.80 -32.65
C SER A 3 24.19 27.77 -31.72
N SER A 4 24.41 26.55 -32.20
CA SER A 4 25.57 25.67 -31.94
C SER A 4 25.22 24.26 -32.41
N ILE A 5 25.59 23.88 -33.64
CA ILE A 5 26.88 23.34 -34.12
C ILE A 5 26.99 21.83 -33.89
N ALA A 6 27.23 21.16 -35.01
CA ALA A 6 27.35 19.73 -35.23
C ALA A 6 28.59 19.09 -34.58
N SER A 7 28.55 17.77 -34.45
CA SER A 7 29.77 16.94 -34.50
C SER A 7 29.45 15.55 -35.05
N SER A 8 29.59 15.45 -36.36
CA SER A 8 29.91 14.24 -37.10
C SER A 8 31.42 13.98 -36.98
N TYR A 9 31.80 12.80 -36.51
CA TYR A 9 33.14 12.25 -36.77
C TYR A 9 32.99 10.82 -37.27
N GLY A 10 33.24 10.66 -38.58
CA GLY A 10 33.68 9.40 -39.13
C GLY A 10 35.12 9.11 -38.71
N ARG A 11 35.47 7.83 -38.71
CA ARG A 11 36.85 7.37 -38.74
C ARG A 11 36.95 6.15 -39.65
N ASP A 12 37.50 6.40 -40.83
CA ASP A 12 38.14 5.43 -41.69
C ASP A 12 39.37 4.80 -41.02
N GLY A 13 39.68 3.58 -41.46
CA GLY A 13 41.04 3.15 -41.71
C GLY A 13 41.86 2.66 -40.51
N LEU A 14 42.05 1.33 -40.46
CA LEU A 14 43.36 0.81 -40.05
C LEU A 14 43.74 -0.39 -40.89
N GLU A 15 44.87 -0.17 -41.56
CA GLU A 15 45.62 -1.06 -42.42
C GLU A 15 46.16 -2.28 -41.68
N SER A 16 46.26 -3.38 -42.44
CA SER A 16 47.48 -4.15 -42.63
C SER A 16 48.30 -4.52 -41.38
N ARG A 17 48.08 -5.75 -40.88
CA ARG A 17 49.12 -6.52 -40.22
C ARG A 17 49.29 -7.87 -40.91
N ARG A 18 50.28 -7.88 -41.81
CA ARG A 18 51.19 -8.96 -42.20
C ARG A 18 50.79 -10.36 -41.70
N SER A 19 50.33 -11.18 -42.65
CA SER A 19 50.52 -12.62 -42.61
C SER A 19 52.02 -12.90 -42.49
N SER A 20 52.44 -13.35 -41.30
CA SER A 20 53.75 -13.97 -41.10
C SER A 20 53.53 -15.47 -41.25
N GLU A 21 53.86 -16.00 -42.43
CA GLU A 21 54.08 -17.43 -42.62
C GLU A 21 55.18 -17.88 -41.65
N PHE A 22 54.80 -18.58 -40.59
CA PHE A 22 55.73 -19.33 -39.77
C PHE A 22 55.65 -20.78 -40.24
N SER A 23 56.46 -21.11 -41.24
CA SER A 23 56.74 -22.50 -41.64
C SER A 23 57.44 -23.20 -40.48
N ILE A 24 56.67 -23.98 -39.71
CA ILE A 24 57.26 -24.99 -38.82
C ILE A 24 57.61 -26.19 -39.68
N GLN A 25 58.90 -26.40 -39.87
CA GLN A 25 59.45 -27.65 -40.39
C GLN A 25 58.95 -28.82 -39.56
N THR A 26 58.19 -29.71 -40.18
CA THR A 26 57.89 -31.04 -39.65
C THR A 26 59.17 -31.87 -39.75
N HIS A 27 59.93 -31.92 -38.66
CA HIS A 27 60.95 -32.94 -38.49
C HIS A 27 60.23 -34.27 -38.16
N GLU A 28 60.24 -35.16 -39.13
CA GLU A 28 59.90 -36.57 -38.94
C GLU A 28 60.86 -37.15 -37.90
N THR A 29 60.31 -37.49 -36.74
CA THR A 29 61.00 -38.29 -35.72
C THR A 29 60.19 -39.55 -35.51
N ASP A 30 60.94 -40.63 -35.49
CA ASP A 30 60.51 -42.01 -35.53
C ASP A 30 59.41 -42.39 -34.54
N SER A 31 58.57 -43.28 -35.04
CA SER A 31 57.72 -44.23 -34.34
C SER A 31 58.25 -44.62 -32.96
N SER A 32 57.65 -44.04 -31.92
CA SER A 32 57.51 -44.68 -30.63
C SER A 32 56.10 -44.41 -30.13
N SER A 33 55.38 -45.50 -29.91
CA SER A 33 54.02 -45.60 -29.41
C SER A 33 53.73 -44.64 -28.24
N VAL A 34 53.20 -43.45 -28.54
CA VAL A 34 52.53 -42.61 -27.55
C VAL A 34 51.04 -42.80 -27.81
N GLY A 35 50.37 -43.56 -26.93
CA GLY A 35 48.92 -43.70 -26.98
C GLY A 35 48.30 -42.31 -26.98
N GLY A 36 47.47 -42.03 -27.99
CA GLY A 36 46.68 -40.80 -28.03
C GLY A 36 45.91 -40.65 -26.71
N PRO A 37 45.64 -39.41 -26.26
CA PRO A 37 44.91 -39.17 -25.02
C PRO A 37 43.63 -40.03 -25.01
N PRO A 38 43.31 -40.72 -23.90
CA PRO A 38 42.11 -41.54 -23.80
C PRO A 38 40.90 -40.73 -24.27
N CYS A 39 40.04 -41.31 -25.12
CA CYS A 39 38.86 -40.63 -25.68
C CYS A 39 37.98 -39.95 -24.61
N GLU A 40 38.02 -40.45 -23.39
CA GLU A 40 37.35 -39.90 -22.21
C GLU A 40 37.74 -38.44 -21.87
N TYR A 41 38.95 -38.01 -22.22
CA TYR A 41 39.41 -36.63 -21.95
C TYR A 41 38.76 -35.63 -22.91
N GLU A 42 38.71 -35.93 -24.22
CA GLU A 42 38.07 -35.08 -25.24
C GLU A 42 36.56 -34.93 -25.01
N ASP A 43 35.90 -36.01 -24.59
CA ASP A 43 34.49 -36.00 -24.21
C ASP A 43 34.24 -35.12 -22.97
N SER A 44 35.13 -35.18 -21.99
CA SER A 44 35.07 -34.33 -20.78
C SER A 44 35.23 -32.84 -21.11
N TRP A 45 36.15 -32.47 -22.02
CA TRP A 45 36.33 -31.07 -22.43
C TRP A 45 35.14 -30.54 -23.21
N SER A 46 34.60 -31.34 -24.13
CA SER A 46 33.41 -30.98 -24.89
C SER A 46 32.21 -30.76 -23.96
N SER A 47 32.04 -31.63 -22.96
CA SER A 47 31.00 -31.49 -21.94
C SER A 47 31.16 -30.22 -21.10
N LEU A 48 32.38 -29.92 -20.63
CA LEU A 48 32.66 -28.71 -19.85
C LEU A 48 32.44 -27.43 -20.67
N LYS A 49 32.85 -27.43 -21.94
CA LYS A 49 32.62 -26.32 -22.86
C LYS A 49 31.13 -26.06 -23.06
N ASN A 50 30.36 -27.11 -23.38
CA ASN A 50 28.91 -27.01 -23.55
C ASN A 50 28.22 -26.53 -22.26
N ALA A 51 28.65 -27.01 -21.09
CA ALA A 51 28.13 -26.56 -19.80
C ALA A 51 28.42 -25.07 -19.55
N THR A 52 29.61 -24.61 -19.92
CA THR A 52 30.02 -23.21 -19.80
C THR A 52 29.23 -22.31 -20.75
N GLU A 53 29.11 -22.69 -22.02
CA GLU A 53 28.30 -21.96 -23.02
C GLU A 53 26.83 -21.89 -22.59
N SER A 54 26.27 -23.00 -22.11
CA SER A 54 24.91 -23.05 -21.60
C SER A 54 24.70 -22.13 -20.39
N LEU A 55 25.69 -22.03 -19.50
CA LEU A 55 25.65 -21.11 -18.36
C LEU A 55 25.70 -19.65 -18.81
N VAL A 56 26.59 -19.31 -19.76
CA VAL A 56 26.68 -17.97 -20.33
C VAL A 56 25.36 -17.57 -21.01
N ASP A 57 24.77 -18.45 -21.81
CA ASP A 57 23.48 -18.20 -22.47
C ASP A 57 22.33 -18.00 -21.49
N ARG A 58 22.33 -18.73 -20.36
CA ARG A 58 21.36 -18.51 -19.28
C ARG A 58 21.54 -17.14 -18.65
N LEU A 59 22.78 -16.72 -18.36
CA LEU A 59 23.05 -15.42 -17.76
C LEU A 59 22.71 -14.26 -18.69
N ILE A 60 22.97 -14.38 -19.99
CA ILE A 60 22.59 -13.39 -20.99
C ILE A 60 21.07 -13.27 -21.06
N ARG A 61 20.35 -14.40 -21.10
CA ARG A 61 18.87 -14.40 -21.09
C ARG A 61 18.31 -13.78 -19.82
N GLN A 62 18.88 -14.12 -18.66
CA GLN A 62 18.46 -13.55 -17.39
C GLN A 62 18.65 -12.04 -17.36
N ARG A 63 19.83 -11.53 -17.75
CA ARG A 63 20.08 -10.09 -17.83
C ARG A 63 19.07 -9.38 -18.72
N ARG A 64 18.75 -9.95 -19.88
CA ARG A 64 17.76 -9.39 -20.80
C ARG A 64 16.36 -9.38 -20.18
N GLN A 65 15.98 -10.43 -19.46
CA GLN A 65 14.70 -10.47 -18.74
C GLN A 65 14.64 -9.41 -17.65
N ASP A 66 15.73 -9.20 -16.90
CA ASP A 66 15.83 -8.17 -15.87
C ASP A 66 15.73 -6.76 -16.48
N GLU A 67 16.38 -6.52 -17.61
CA GLU A 67 16.27 -5.25 -18.38
C GLU A 67 14.83 -4.98 -18.80
N ILE A 68 14.15 -5.97 -19.40
CA ILE A 68 12.73 -5.84 -19.79
C ILE A 68 11.84 -5.59 -18.57
N ALA A 69 12.09 -6.28 -17.45
CA ALA A 69 11.33 -6.10 -16.23
C ALA A 69 11.52 -4.69 -15.64
N LEU A 70 12.76 -4.16 -15.66
CA LEU A 70 13.09 -2.81 -15.23
C LEU A 70 12.45 -1.74 -16.13
N GLU A 71 12.48 -1.92 -17.44
CA GLU A 71 11.80 -1.01 -18.38
C GLU A 71 10.28 -1.00 -18.15
N ALA A 72 9.68 -2.19 -18.00
CA ALA A 72 8.26 -2.31 -17.71
C ALA A 72 7.89 -1.69 -16.36
N TRP A 73 8.74 -1.84 -15.34
CA TRP A 73 8.57 -1.20 -14.04
C TRP A 73 8.65 0.33 -14.16
N SER A 74 9.68 0.84 -14.83
CA SER A 74 9.88 2.27 -15.06
C SER A 74 8.72 2.91 -15.82
N ALA A 75 8.18 2.22 -16.83
CA ALA A 75 6.98 2.69 -17.54
C ALA A 75 5.77 2.81 -16.61
N ARG A 76 5.53 1.83 -15.73
CA ARG A 76 4.43 1.90 -14.74
C ARG A 76 4.62 3.05 -13.75
N CYS A 77 5.85 3.28 -13.27
CA CYS A 77 6.15 4.42 -12.40
C CYS A 77 5.83 5.76 -13.08
N ARG A 78 6.24 5.95 -14.34
CA ARG A 78 5.93 7.17 -15.10
C ARG A 78 4.42 7.41 -15.24
N THR A 79 3.65 6.38 -15.60
CA THR A 79 2.19 6.52 -15.69
C THR A 79 1.55 6.86 -14.33
N LEU A 80 2.06 6.30 -13.24
CA LEU A 80 1.60 6.66 -11.90
C LEU A 80 1.93 8.11 -11.54
N GLU A 81 3.13 8.58 -11.87
CA GLU A 81 3.53 9.97 -11.66
C GLU A 81 2.64 10.95 -12.45
N GLU A 82 2.28 10.62 -13.69
CA GLU A 82 1.36 11.40 -14.52
C GLU A 82 -0.05 11.47 -13.90
N GLU A 83 -0.59 10.34 -13.41
CA GLU A 83 -1.90 10.32 -12.75
C GLU A 83 -1.88 11.06 -11.40
N VAL A 84 -0.80 10.95 -10.63
CA VAL A 84 -0.61 11.74 -9.40
C VAL A 84 -0.59 13.24 -9.71
N ALA A 85 0.12 13.66 -10.75
CA ALA A 85 0.14 15.06 -11.19
C ALA A 85 -1.26 15.53 -11.62
N ARG A 86 -1.98 14.71 -12.40
CA ARG A 86 -3.36 15.01 -12.82
C ARG A 86 -4.32 15.17 -11.65
N LEU A 87 -4.20 14.31 -10.63
CA LEU A 87 -5.01 14.39 -9.42
C LEU A 87 -4.65 15.62 -8.58
N ALA A 88 -3.37 15.97 -8.49
CA ALA A 88 -2.93 17.18 -7.80
C ALA A 88 -3.51 18.45 -8.45
N ASP A 89 -3.51 18.53 -9.78
CA ASP A 89 -4.14 19.62 -10.53
C ASP A 89 -5.65 19.71 -10.28
N LEU A 90 -6.34 18.56 -10.25
CA LEU A 90 -7.77 18.51 -9.97
C LEU A 90 -8.08 19.02 -8.56
N LEU A 91 -7.31 18.55 -7.56
CA LEU A 91 -7.47 19.01 -6.18
C LEU A 91 -7.24 20.52 -6.07
N HIS A 92 -6.18 21.04 -6.68
CA HIS A 92 -5.89 22.47 -6.68
C HIS A 92 -7.04 23.29 -7.29
N ARG A 93 -7.63 22.84 -8.40
CA ARG A 93 -8.82 23.50 -8.98
C ARG A 93 -10.01 23.48 -8.02
N THR A 94 -10.28 22.35 -7.38
CA THR A 94 -11.39 22.25 -6.41
C THR A 94 -11.19 23.13 -5.19
N GLU A 95 -9.95 23.33 -4.75
CA GLU A 95 -9.62 24.24 -3.65
C GLU A 95 -9.87 25.71 -4.05
N ILE A 96 -9.42 26.11 -5.25
CA ILE A 96 -9.71 27.46 -5.79
C ILE A 96 -11.22 27.70 -5.88
N GLU A 97 -11.99 26.73 -6.39
CA GLU A 97 -13.44 26.84 -6.48
C GLU A 97 -14.11 26.97 -5.10
N ARG A 98 -13.67 26.17 -4.12
CA ARG A 98 -14.15 26.25 -2.73
C ARG A 98 -13.87 27.62 -2.14
N ASP A 99 -12.66 28.14 -2.31
CA ASP A 99 -12.26 29.42 -1.74
C ASP A 99 -12.97 30.60 -2.44
N ALA A 100 -13.28 30.48 -3.74
CA ALA A 100 -14.13 31.43 -4.46
C ALA A 100 -15.57 31.46 -3.93
N ILE A 101 -16.14 30.30 -3.54
CA ILE A 101 -17.46 30.24 -2.89
C ILE A 101 -17.43 30.92 -1.53
N VAL A 102 -16.36 30.74 -0.75
CA VAL A 102 -16.21 31.35 0.58
C VAL A 102 -16.04 32.87 0.49
N THR A 103 -15.30 33.35 -0.50
CA THR A 103 -14.98 34.78 -0.67
C THR A 103 -16.06 35.58 -1.41
N LYS A 104 -17.00 34.93 -2.10
CA LYS A 104 -18.11 35.60 -2.77
C LYS A 104 -19.06 36.21 -1.72
N PRO A 105 -19.18 37.55 -1.62
CA PRO A 105 -20.13 38.18 -0.71
C PRO A 105 -21.58 37.78 -1.08
N PRO A 106 -22.50 37.71 -0.11
CA PRO A 106 -23.91 37.50 -0.41
C PRO A 106 -24.38 38.61 -1.36
N ALA A 107 -24.98 38.21 -2.48
CA ALA A 107 -25.47 39.17 -3.47
C ALA A 107 -26.51 40.11 -2.82
N PRO A 108 -26.53 41.41 -3.14
CA PRO A 108 -27.59 42.30 -2.69
C PRO A 108 -28.94 41.84 -3.27
N ASP A 109 -29.96 41.80 -2.42
CA ASP A 109 -31.32 41.36 -2.73
C ASP A 109 -31.85 42.10 -3.98
N ARG A 110 -31.91 41.37 -5.10
CA ARG A 110 -32.63 41.80 -6.29
C ARG A 110 -34.07 41.30 -6.15
N PRO A 111 -35.10 42.17 -6.14
CA PRO A 111 -36.47 41.69 -6.13
C PRO A 111 -36.77 41.00 -7.46
N SER A 112 -36.89 39.66 -7.42
CA SER A 112 -37.41 38.88 -8.55
C SER A 112 -38.93 38.92 -8.56
N PRO A 113 -39.57 39.07 -9.73
CA PRO A 113 -41.00 38.93 -9.84
C PRO A 113 -41.39 37.45 -9.75
N GLY A 114 -42.32 37.16 -8.83
CA GLY A 114 -43.25 36.04 -8.83
C GLY A 114 -42.75 34.69 -9.34
N SER A 115 -42.33 33.83 -8.42
CA SER A 115 -42.45 32.37 -8.59
C SER A 115 -42.84 31.76 -7.24
N PRO A 116 -43.69 30.72 -7.26
CA PRO A 116 -44.49 30.33 -6.10
C PRO A 116 -43.61 29.92 -4.93
N THR A 117 -43.87 30.58 -3.81
CA THR A 117 -43.30 30.38 -2.49
C THR A 117 -43.33 28.90 -2.11
N LEU A 118 -42.21 28.20 -2.30
CA LEU A 118 -41.87 27.10 -1.42
C LEU A 118 -41.49 27.72 -0.06
N PRO A 119 -41.95 27.16 1.07
CA PRO A 119 -41.67 27.73 2.37
C PRO A 119 -40.15 27.86 2.57
N PRO A 120 -39.68 28.92 3.24
CA PRO A 120 -38.27 29.09 3.54
C PRO A 120 -37.83 27.84 4.28
N ARG A 121 -36.77 27.20 3.79
CA ARG A 121 -36.10 26.12 4.50
C ARG A 121 -35.67 26.71 5.83
N ALA A 122 -36.49 26.47 6.85
CA ALA A 122 -36.21 26.85 8.21
C ALA A 122 -34.77 26.45 8.46
N ARG A 123 -33.94 27.40 8.91
CA ARG A 123 -32.71 27.06 9.62
C ARG A 123 -33.11 25.93 10.54
N ALA A 124 -32.60 24.73 10.30
CA ALA A 124 -32.95 23.58 11.10
C ALA A 124 -32.70 24.00 12.54
N VAL A 125 -33.79 24.25 13.27
CA VAL A 125 -33.76 24.48 14.70
C VAL A 125 -32.93 23.31 15.20
N ALA A 126 -31.77 23.61 15.78
CA ALA A 126 -30.79 22.61 16.17
C ALA A 126 -31.57 21.50 16.85
N ALA A 127 -31.68 20.34 16.18
CA ALA A 127 -32.52 19.27 16.67
C ALA A 127 -32.11 19.03 18.14
N PRO A 128 -33.08 18.86 19.06
CA PRO A 128 -32.79 18.62 20.46
C PRO A 128 -31.65 17.62 20.56
N LEU A 129 -30.64 17.91 21.40
CA LEU A 129 -29.52 17.01 21.57
C LEU A 129 -30.08 15.61 21.85
N PRO A 130 -29.74 14.60 21.03
CA PRO A 130 -30.34 13.29 21.19
C PRO A 130 -29.96 12.79 22.59
N VAL A 131 -30.97 12.36 23.35
CA VAL A 131 -30.80 11.86 24.71
C VAL A 131 -30.65 10.35 24.63
N ILE A 132 -29.69 9.81 25.37
CA ILE A 132 -29.50 8.36 25.48
C ILE A 132 -30.61 7.76 26.31
N ASP A 133 -31.16 6.67 25.82
CA ASP A 133 -32.09 5.85 26.57
C ASP A 133 -31.30 4.95 27.55
N PRO A 134 -31.33 5.20 28.87
CA PRO A 134 -30.53 4.46 29.83
C PRO A 134 -30.96 2.99 29.97
N THR A 135 -32.11 2.60 29.42
CA THR A 135 -32.58 1.21 29.43
C THR A 135 -31.94 0.36 28.33
N LYS A 136 -31.25 0.97 27.38
CA LYS A 136 -30.62 0.30 26.24
C LYS A 136 -29.10 0.35 26.35
N ALA A 137 -28.45 -0.78 26.04
CA ALA A 137 -27.00 -0.82 25.90
C ALA A 137 -26.51 0.17 24.83
N MET A 138 -25.29 0.67 24.99
CA MET A 138 -24.74 1.71 24.11
C MET A 138 -24.75 1.33 22.62
N SER A 139 -24.56 0.05 22.29
CA SER A 139 -24.61 -0.46 20.91
C SER A 139 -26.02 -0.53 20.30
N ARG A 140 -27.08 -0.43 21.11
CA ARG A 140 -28.49 -0.55 20.70
C ARG A 140 -29.24 0.79 20.68
N GLN A 141 -28.54 1.90 20.87
CA GLN A 141 -29.10 3.23 20.70
C GLN A 141 -29.45 3.49 19.23
N SER A 142 -30.46 4.34 18.99
CA SER A 142 -30.91 4.69 17.64
C SER A 142 -30.94 6.21 17.49
N PRO A 143 -29.97 6.82 16.78
CA PRO A 143 -28.74 6.23 16.20
C PRO A 143 -27.71 5.73 17.25
N PRO A 144 -26.80 4.80 16.91
CA PRO A 144 -25.74 4.39 17.83
C PRO A 144 -24.68 5.49 17.98
N PRO A 145 -24.06 5.65 19.16
CA PRO A 145 -22.95 6.56 19.36
C PRO A 145 -21.69 6.09 18.63
N CYS A 146 -20.91 7.03 18.08
CA CYS A 146 -19.70 6.71 17.34
C CYS A 146 -18.53 6.33 18.25
N ASN A 147 -18.05 5.08 18.16
CA ASN A 147 -16.89 4.64 18.94
C ASN A 147 -15.63 5.48 18.69
N ALA A 148 -15.35 5.86 17.42
CA ALA A 148 -14.15 6.65 17.10
C ALA A 148 -14.21 8.03 17.77
N PHE A 149 -15.32 8.74 17.61
CA PHE A 149 -15.49 10.08 18.18
C PHE A 149 -15.37 10.09 19.72
N TYR A 150 -16.02 9.16 20.41
CA TYR A 150 -16.05 9.16 21.88
C TYR A 150 -14.84 8.48 22.55
N LEU A 151 -14.17 7.54 21.89
CA LEU A 151 -13.02 6.82 22.47
C LEU A 151 -11.67 7.39 22.03
N VAL A 152 -11.57 7.88 20.80
CA VAL A 152 -10.34 8.47 20.23
C VAL A 152 -10.36 10.00 20.30
N GLY A 153 -11.56 10.60 20.35
CA GLY A 153 -11.77 12.05 20.42
C GLY A 153 -12.05 12.71 19.07
N HIS A 154 -11.95 11.96 17.96
CA HIS A 154 -12.25 12.45 16.61
C HIS A 154 -12.78 11.31 15.72
N CYS A 155 -13.43 11.68 14.62
CA CYS A 155 -13.93 10.74 13.61
C CYS A 155 -13.61 11.30 12.22
N ASP A 156 -12.80 10.57 11.45
CA ASP A 156 -12.35 10.99 10.11
C ASP A 156 -13.39 10.75 9.01
N VAL A 157 -14.57 10.23 9.37
CA VAL A 157 -15.61 9.90 8.39
C VAL A 157 -16.51 11.13 8.15
N PRO A 158 -16.50 11.73 6.95
CA PRO A 158 -17.21 12.99 6.69
C PRO A 158 -18.74 12.86 6.78
N ARG A 159 -19.28 11.65 6.54
CA ARG A 159 -20.70 11.30 6.73
C ARG A 159 -20.84 10.08 7.62
N CYS A 160 -20.45 10.23 8.88
CA CYS A 160 -20.58 9.16 9.85
C CYS A 160 -22.05 8.74 10.01
N ARG A 161 -22.32 7.44 9.95
CA ARG A 161 -23.65 6.87 10.19
C ARG A 161 -24.04 6.90 11.68
N TYR A 162 -23.06 7.08 12.54
CA TYR A 162 -23.20 7.11 13.98
C TYR A 162 -23.29 8.55 14.49
N GLU A 163 -23.87 8.72 15.67
CA GLU A 163 -24.10 10.03 16.26
C GLU A 163 -22.89 10.53 17.06
N HIS A 164 -22.62 11.83 16.98
CA HIS A 164 -21.50 12.53 17.64
C HIS A 164 -21.98 13.54 18.70
N ARG A 165 -23.29 13.79 18.80
CA ARG A 165 -23.86 14.84 19.67
C ARG A 165 -24.40 14.33 21.02
N TYR A 166 -24.34 13.03 21.29
CA TYR A 166 -24.70 12.50 22.61
C TYR A 166 -23.81 13.08 23.72
N ALA A 167 -24.43 13.43 24.84
CA ALA A 167 -23.73 13.76 26.09
C ALA A 167 -23.54 12.46 26.89
N LEU A 168 -22.37 11.83 26.76
CA LEU A 168 -22.06 10.58 27.44
C LEU A 168 -21.49 10.82 28.84
N THR A 169 -21.91 10.00 29.81
CA THR A 169 -21.25 9.91 31.11
C THR A 169 -19.95 9.11 30.99
N PRO A 170 -18.96 9.29 31.90
CA PRO A 170 -17.72 8.51 31.87
C PRO A 170 -17.96 7.00 31.97
N GLU A 171 -19.01 6.57 32.69
CA GLU A 171 -19.40 5.17 32.80
C GLU A 171 -19.90 4.60 31.47
N GLN A 172 -20.68 5.37 30.71
CA GLN A 172 -21.15 5.00 29.38
C GLN A 172 -19.99 4.91 28.37
N VAL A 173 -19.00 5.81 28.49
CA VAL A 173 -17.78 5.75 27.67
C VAL A 173 -16.98 4.48 27.97
N GLU A 174 -16.89 4.06 29.23
CA GLU A 174 -16.23 2.80 29.60
C GLU A 174 -17.02 1.56 29.11
N GLU A 175 -18.36 1.60 29.14
CA GLU A 175 -19.19 0.57 28.50
C GLU A 175 -18.91 0.48 27.00
N MET A 176 -18.86 1.62 26.30
CA MET A 176 -18.48 1.66 24.88
C MET A 176 -17.09 1.09 24.65
N ARG A 177 -16.11 1.40 25.51
CA ARG A 177 -14.74 0.86 25.42
C ARG A 177 -14.73 -0.68 25.53
N ARG A 178 -15.50 -1.24 26.46
CA ARG A 178 -15.65 -2.71 26.60
C ARG A 178 -16.35 -3.33 25.38
N GLY A 179 -17.37 -2.66 24.84
CA GLY A 179 -18.06 -3.08 23.62
C GLY A 179 -17.16 -3.04 22.39
N ALA A 180 -16.36 -1.99 22.23
CA ALA A 180 -15.45 -1.79 21.10
C ALA A 180 -14.43 -2.93 20.96
N LYS A 181 -13.97 -3.50 22.09
CA LYS A 181 -13.07 -4.67 22.13
C LYS A 181 -13.67 -5.96 21.55
N HIS A 182 -14.98 -6.03 21.37
CA HIS A 182 -15.63 -7.17 20.70
C HIS A 182 -15.58 -7.06 19.17
N HIS A 183 -15.23 -5.88 18.62
CA HIS A 183 -15.04 -5.69 17.19
C HIS A 183 -13.56 -5.86 16.86
N VAL A 184 -13.27 -6.62 15.80
CA VAL A 184 -11.89 -6.86 15.36
C VAL A 184 -11.27 -5.56 14.85
N CYS A 185 -10.03 -5.29 15.25
CA CYS A 185 -9.25 -4.18 14.70
C CYS A 185 -9.04 -4.36 13.20
N ASN A 186 -9.27 -3.30 12.42
CA ASN A 186 -9.12 -3.34 10.97
C ASN A 186 -7.68 -3.69 10.54
N ALA A 187 -6.65 -3.17 11.23
CA ALA A 187 -5.26 -3.49 10.90
C ALA A 187 -5.00 -5.01 11.01
N ILE A 188 -5.36 -5.60 12.15
CA ILE A 188 -5.20 -7.04 12.38
C ILE A 188 -6.07 -7.85 11.41
N LYS A 189 -7.30 -7.39 11.12
CA LYS A 189 -8.20 -8.03 10.15
C LYS A 189 -7.58 -8.11 8.75
N PHE A 190 -6.75 -7.15 8.37
CA PHE A 190 -6.01 -7.16 7.10
C PHE A 190 -4.62 -7.81 7.20
N GLY A 191 -4.28 -8.42 8.34
CA GLY A 191 -2.98 -9.06 8.57
C GLY A 191 -1.82 -8.10 8.84
N ASN A 192 -2.11 -6.84 9.12
CA ASN A 192 -1.11 -5.81 9.45
C ASN A 192 -0.94 -5.65 10.96
N GLU A 193 0.23 -5.19 11.38
CA GLU A 193 0.46 -4.77 12.76
C GLU A 193 -0.35 -3.50 13.07
N CYS A 194 -1.01 -3.48 14.23
CA CYS A 194 -1.80 -2.32 14.63
C CYS A 194 -0.87 -1.21 15.13
N PRO A 195 -0.96 0.03 14.60
CA PRO A 195 -0.11 1.14 15.03
C PRO A 195 -0.34 1.53 16.50
N ASP A 196 -1.56 1.32 17.01
CA ASP A 196 -1.92 1.64 18.39
C ASP A 196 -1.51 0.55 19.39
N GLY A 197 -1.10 -0.63 18.91
CA GLY A 197 -0.74 -1.78 19.76
C GLY A 197 -1.81 -2.07 20.82
N ASP A 198 -1.40 -2.15 22.09
CA ASP A 198 -2.30 -2.42 23.22
C ASP A 198 -3.27 -1.27 23.53
N ALA A 199 -2.95 -0.06 23.08
CA ALA A 199 -3.80 1.12 23.26
C ALA A 199 -4.95 1.20 22.24
N CYS A 200 -5.00 0.28 21.25
CA CYS A 200 -6.07 0.24 20.26
C CYS A 200 -7.45 0.18 20.94
N ILE A 201 -8.43 0.91 20.42
CA ILE A 201 -9.80 0.86 20.96
C ILE A 201 -10.54 -0.43 20.58
N PHE A 202 -10.12 -1.10 19.49
CA PHE A 202 -10.70 -2.34 18.98
C PHE A 202 -10.00 -3.57 19.55
N GLY A 203 -10.61 -4.74 19.32
CA GLY A 203 -10.10 -6.04 19.78
C GLY A 203 -9.03 -6.60 18.86
N HIS A 204 -7.89 -6.98 19.44
CA HIS A 204 -6.87 -7.80 18.77
C HIS A 204 -7.07 -9.29 19.03
N PHE A 205 -7.78 -9.61 20.11
CA PHE A 205 -8.04 -10.97 20.57
C PHE A 205 -9.51 -11.14 20.93
N CYS A 206 -10.00 -12.36 20.78
CA CYS A 206 -11.37 -12.70 21.12
C CYS A 206 -11.55 -12.62 22.64
N PRO A 207 -12.53 -11.84 23.17
CA PRO A 207 -12.75 -11.72 24.61
C PRO A 207 -13.22 -13.04 25.27
N ARG A 208 -13.72 -13.99 24.46
CA ARG A 208 -14.09 -15.35 24.91
C ARG A 208 -12.93 -16.35 24.85
N GLY A 209 -11.77 -15.93 24.34
CA GLY A 209 -10.55 -16.74 24.26
C GLY A 209 -10.74 -18.08 23.53
N PRO A 210 -9.96 -19.12 23.87
CA PRO A 210 -9.96 -20.39 23.16
C PRO A 210 -11.28 -21.17 23.28
N THR A 211 -12.11 -20.81 24.26
CA THR A 211 -13.44 -21.39 24.50
C THR A 211 -14.55 -20.79 23.65
N CYS A 212 -14.25 -19.85 22.74
CA CYS A 212 -15.25 -19.27 21.87
C CYS A 212 -15.79 -20.31 20.86
N GLY A 213 -17.11 -20.41 20.74
CA GLY A 213 -17.75 -21.14 19.64
C GLY A 213 -17.47 -20.45 18.31
N ARG A 214 -16.48 -20.96 17.56
CA ARG A 214 -15.86 -20.31 16.39
C ARG A 214 -16.84 -20.09 15.22
N GLU A 215 -17.96 -20.80 15.18
CA GLU A 215 -18.91 -20.81 14.06
C GLU A 215 -19.50 -19.43 13.70
N ARG A 216 -19.57 -18.49 14.66
CA ARG A 216 -20.11 -17.14 14.44
C ARG A 216 -19.20 -16.03 15.00
N CYS A 217 -17.94 -16.34 15.24
CA CYS A 217 -16.99 -15.37 15.75
C CYS A 217 -16.38 -14.55 14.61
N SER A 218 -16.27 -13.23 14.77
CA SER A 218 -15.61 -12.38 13.78
C SER A 218 -14.08 -12.43 13.83
N PHE A 219 -13.52 -13.08 14.86
CA PHE A 219 -12.08 -13.20 15.08
C PHE A 219 -11.53 -14.47 14.42
N ASP A 220 -10.30 -14.41 13.93
CA ASP A 220 -9.59 -15.55 13.33
C ASP A 220 -9.05 -16.53 14.38
N ASP A 221 -8.63 -17.72 13.95
CA ASP A 221 -8.11 -18.77 14.82
C ASP A 221 -6.89 -18.33 15.65
N SER A 222 -6.01 -17.49 15.09
CA SER A 222 -4.85 -16.93 15.81
C SER A 222 -5.29 -16.03 16.97
N GLN A 223 -6.37 -15.27 16.78
CA GLN A 223 -6.91 -14.32 17.74
C GLN A 223 -7.65 -14.99 18.92
N HIS A 224 -7.88 -16.30 18.84
CA HIS A 224 -8.43 -17.13 19.91
C HIS A 224 -7.37 -17.81 20.77
N ARG A 225 -6.11 -17.86 20.32
CA ARG A 225 -5.02 -18.56 21.01
C ARG A 225 -4.35 -17.72 22.10
N ALA A 226 -4.41 -16.40 22.00
CA ALA A 226 -3.81 -15.53 23.01
C ALA A 226 -4.79 -15.31 24.17
N LEU A 227 -4.31 -15.55 25.40
CA LEU A 227 -5.00 -15.09 26.59
C LEU A 227 -4.88 -13.55 26.64
N PRO A 228 -5.95 -12.81 27.00
CA PRO A 228 -5.81 -11.39 27.30
C PRO A 228 -4.74 -11.23 28.38
N SER A 229 -3.78 -10.32 28.17
CA SER A 229 -2.73 -10.10 29.17
C SER A 229 -3.37 -9.77 30.52
N PRO A 230 -2.92 -10.38 31.63
CA PRO A 230 -3.47 -10.08 32.93
C PRO A 230 -3.24 -8.61 33.23
N ARG A 231 -4.32 -7.85 33.45
CA ARG A 231 -4.23 -6.47 33.93
C ARG A 231 -3.39 -6.48 35.22
N PRO A 232 -2.46 -5.54 35.43
CA PRO A 232 -1.79 -5.42 36.71
C PRO A 232 -2.86 -5.20 37.78
N VAL A 233 -2.92 -6.11 38.75
CA VAL A 233 -3.78 -5.98 39.93
C VAL A 233 -3.30 -4.75 40.68
N VAL A 234 -4.00 -3.63 40.53
CA VAL A 234 -3.76 -2.44 41.35
C VAL A 234 -4.17 -2.81 42.77
N ARG A 235 -3.20 -3.27 43.58
CA ARG A 235 -3.38 -3.45 45.01
C ARG A 235 -3.63 -2.06 45.60
N ARG A 236 -4.87 -1.77 45.97
CA ARG A 236 -5.20 -0.63 46.81
C ARG A 236 -4.47 -0.83 48.15
N ARG A 237 -3.59 0.12 48.48
CA ARG A 237 -3.01 0.26 49.83
C ARG A 237 -4.03 0.94 50.73
#